data_AF-A0A496QTT2-F1
#
_entry.id   AF-A0A496QTT2-F1
#
_cell.length_a   1.000
_cell.length_b   1.000
_cell.length_c   1.000
_cell.angle_alpha   90.00
_cell.angle_beta   90.00
_cell.angle_gamma   90.00
#
_symmetry.space_group_name_H-M   'P 1'
#
loop_
_entity.id
_entity.type
_entity.pdbx_description
1 polymer ?
#
loop_
_entity_poly.entity_id
_entity_poly.type
_entity_poly.pdbx_seq_one_letter_code
_entity_poly.pdbx_strand_id
1 'polypeptide(L)'
;MIGEKKIYDFKVDSVKQKIVNTIKKGRGECTVADLIASTGLPKYQVDNTIKLVVDEYGGRMKVTESGEILYSFPERMRSKIHGFRPAVKRAVRVLLKTTGKILAFLFKVWIMVMLVGYFILFVALLLLALFASIAASAASKDGDRSRSRGGGFGTFYLTTVIIDLFIRLWIYSSIVKIDKRRQPGKNPLYKSVFAFVFGSGNPNSDWEEREKIGVINYIRSNRGIISTEEFMALTGLPCDTAQSRINRYCIEYEGEPEVTPGGTLIFKFPELIRSAEIPVYSAGLATEKKKLIPFNNNKSSTNRWIAFFNGFNLLFSSYFLYFSFFAENIIPNSGFSSLYLFTATYLAVLTDPTLILAVGLGVVPFSFSVLFYLLPFMRRLLEKRKNEEIKKENFRKKIYQKVLDNPLGIDPEKILPAGREEAPKNWKAFREGCIKELGSLKEAEIEELDKGKYIYSFPELLREKKDIEEYRKKVDMSEYKPGKTIFDTGDPNREE
;
A
#
# COMPACT_ATOMS: atom_id res chain seq x y z
N MET A 1 12.28 17.90 9.91
CA MET A 1 12.15 18.56 8.59
C MET A 1 12.71 17.64 7.53
N ILE A 2 11.84 16.93 6.80
CA ILE A 2 12.25 16.16 5.62
C ILE A 2 12.43 17.21 4.52
N GLY A 3 13.64 17.34 3.97
CA GLY A 3 13.96 18.38 2.98
C GLY A 3 12.93 18.38 1.84
N GLU A 4 12.20 19.47 1.69
CA GLU A 4 11.23 19.63 0.61
C GLU A 4 11.97 19.61 -0.72
N LYS A 5 11.64 18.64 -1.55
CA LYS A 5 12.23 18.49 -2.87
C LYS A 5 11.79 19.67 -3.74
N LYS A 6 12.74 20.53 -4.14
CA LYS A 6 12.49 21.68 -5.01
C LYS A 6 11.83 21.22 -6.32
N ILE A 7 10.82 21.95 -6.80
CA ILE A 7 10.07 21.62 -8.03
C ILE A 7 11.01 21.48 -9.24
N TYR A 8 12.06 22.31 -9.27
CA TYR A 8 13.11 22.36 -10.29
C TYR A 8 14.12 21.20 -10.22
N ASP A 9 14.29 20.58 -9.05
CA ASP A 9 15.22 19.46 -8.86
C ASP A 9 14.47 18.13 -9.02
N PHE A 10 14.41 17.64 -10.26
CA PHE A 10 13.70 16.41 -10.59
C PHE A 10 14.52 15.44 -11.45
N LYS A 11 14.17 14.16 -11.35
CA LYS A 11 14.80 13.10 -12.14
C LYS A 11 14.19 13.11 -13.54
N VAL A 12 14.81 13.82 -14.47
CA VAL A 12 14.37 13.96 -15.87
C VAL A 12 14.02 12.61 -16.50
N ASP A 13 14.85 11.58 -16.31
CA ASP A 13 14.60 10.22 -16.81
C ASP A 13 13.25 9.64 -16.34
N SER A 14 12.86 9.90 -15.09
CA SER A 14 11.62 9.39 -14.50
C SER A 14 10.39 10.13 -15.02
N VAL A 15 10.49 11.46 -15.13
CA VAL A 15 9.43 12.32 -15.69
C VAL A 15 9.23 11.99 -17.17
N LYS A 16 10.32 11.83 -17.92
CA LYS A 16 10.31 11.41 -19.32
C LYS A 16 9.58 10.09 -19.51
N GLN A 17 9.87 9.08 -18.70
CA GLN A 17 9.19 7.79 -18.76
C GLN A 17 7.68 7.90 -18.48
N LYS A 18 7.27 8.75 -17.54
CA LYS A 18 5.84 9.00 -17.26
C LYS A 18 5.15 9.63 -18.47
N ILE A 19 5.70 10.74 -19.00
CA ILE A 19 5.17 11.43 -20.18
C ILE A 19 5.07 10.47 -21.37
N VAL A 20 6.14 9.73 -21.66
CA VAL A 20 6.17 8.77 -22.77
C VAL A 20 5.09 7.69 -22.62
N ASN A 21 4.92 7.14 -21.42
CA ASN A 21 3.91 6.11 -21.17
C ASN A 21 2.48 6.67 -21.29
N THR A 22 2.25 7.93 -20.92
CA THR A 22 0.96 8.61 -21.08
C THR A 22 0.64 8.84 -22.55
N ILE A 23 1.57 9.41 -23.32
CA ILE A 23 1.39 9.65 -24.76
C ILE A 23 1.11 8.33 -25.51
N LYS A 24 1.81 7.24 -25.16
CA LYS A 24 1.57 5.90 -25.75
C LYS A 24 0.17 5.34 -25.49
N LYS A 25 -0.49 5.76 -24.41
CA LYS A 25 -1.86 5.34 -24.09
C LYS A 25 -2.91 6.24 -24.72
N GLY A 26 -2.55 7.46 -25.10
CA GLY A 26 -3.42 8.45 -25.72
C GLY A 26 -3.60 8.26 -27.24
N ARG A 27 -4.35 9.18 -27.86
CA ARG A 27 -4.73 9.15 -29.29
C ARG A 27 -3.72 9.84 -30.22
N GLY A 28 -2.50 10.10 -29.77
CA GLY A 28 -1.40 10.60 -30.60
C GLY A 28 -1.18 12.12 -30.57
N GLU A 29 -2.16 12.91 -30.13
CA GLU A 29 -2.01 14.37 -29.91
C GLU A 29 -2.33 14.73 -28.45
N CYS A 30 -1.57 15.66 -27.87
CA CYS A 30 -1.79 16.14 -26.50
C CYS A 30 -1.24 17.56 -26.29
N THR A 31 -1.92 18.35 -25.46
CA THR A 31 -1.36 19.60 -24.92
C THR A 31 -0.56 19.36 -23.64
N VAL A 32 0.13 20.40 -23.17
CA VAL A 32 0.77 20.40 -21.83
C VAL A 32 -0.27 20.14 -20.74
N ALA A 33 -1.44 20.77 -20.82
CA ALA A 33 -2.52 20.57 -19.85
C ALA A 33 -3.02 19.11 -19.79
N ASP A 34 -3.10 18.43 -20.94
CA ASP A 34 -3.49 17.01 -21.00
C ASP A 34 -2.47 16.10 -20.32
N LEU A 35 -1.18 16.41 -20.50
CA LEU A 35 -0.09 15.69 -19.85
C LEU A 35 -0.09 15.93 -18.34
N ILE A 36 -0.31 17.17 -17.89
CA ILE A 36 -0.43 17.51 -16.47
C ILE A 36 -1.61 16.75 -15.86
N ALA A 37 -2.79 16.81 -16.48
CA ALA A 37 -4.00 16.16 -15.97
C ALA A 37 -3.86 14.63 -15.89
N SER A 38 -3.15 14.02 -16.83
CA SER A 38 -2.96 12.57 -16.88
C SER A 38 -1.86 12.06 -15.93
N THR A 39 -0.88 12.91 -15.59
CA THR A 39 0.31 12.48 -14.83
C THR A 39 0.43 13.09 -13.43
N GLY A 40 -0.29 14.19 -13.16
CA GLY A 40 -0.10 14.99 -11.96
C GLY A 40 1.32 15.58 -11.86
N LEU A 41 2.03 15.77 -12.96
CA LEU A 41 3.36 16.39 -12.93
C LEU A 41 3.23 17.92 -12.94
N PRO A 42 4.06 18.65 -12.16
CA PRO A 42 4.11 20.10 -12.23
C PRO A 42 4.38 20.60 -13.64
N LYS A 43 3.78 21.73 -14.03
CA LYS A 43 3.88 22.29 -15.38
C LYS A 43 5.33 22.47 -15.83
N TYR A 44 6.17 23.06 -14.98
CA TYR A 44 7.61 23.21 -15.24
C TYR A 44 8.31 21.89 -15.62
N GLN A 45 7.96 20.78 -14.97
CA GLN A 45 8.58 19.48 -15.27
C GLN A 45 8.12 18.94 -16.62
N VAL A 46 6.85 19.14 -16.95
CA VAL A 46 6.27 18.75 -18.25
C VAL A 46 6.90 19.58 -19.37
N ASP A 47 6.92 20.90 -19.25
CA ASP A 47 7.42 21.85 -20.27
C ASP A 47 8.89 21.60 -20.64
N ASN A 48 9.73 21.32 -19.64
CA ASN A 48 11.14 21.05 -19.91
C ASN A 48 11.38 19.65 -20.47
N THR A 49 10.58 18.67 -20.05
CA THR A 49 10.82 17.28 -20.43
C THR A 49 10.18 16.92 -21.76
N ILE A 50 9.04 17.53 -22.12
CA ILE A 50 8.36 17.25 -23.39
C ILE A 50 9.24 17.62 -24.59
N LYS A 51 10.03 18.70 -24.50
CA LYS A 51 11.02 19.09 -25.52
C LYS A 51 12.03 17.97 -25.82
N LEU A 52 12.50 17.30 -24.76
CA LEU A 52 13.41 16.15 -24.87
C LEU A 52 12.71 14.91 -25.45
N VAL A 53 11.42 14.72 -25.15
CA VAL A 53 10.61 13.63 -25.70
C VAL A 53 10.38 13.84 -27.19
N VAL A 54 10.05 15.07 -27.60
CA VAL A 54 9.86 15.45 -29.01
C VAL A 54 11.12 15.17 -29.80
N ASP A 55 12.29 15.62 -29.31
CA ASP A 55 13.58 15.36 -29.94
C ASP A 55 13.91 13.86 -30.04
N GLU A 56 13.80 13.11 -28.93
CA GLU A 56 14.18 11.69 -28.89
C GLU A 56 13.24 10.78 -29.72
N TYR A 57 11.94 11.09 -29.76
CA TYR A 57 10.92 10.23 -30.36
C TYR A 57 10.39 10.77 -31.70
N GLY A 58 10.95 11.86 -32.23
CA GLY A 58 10.53 12.48 -33.48
C GLY A 58 9.11 13.03 -33.43
N GLY A 59 8.75 13.66 -32.32
CA GLY A 59 7.47 14.35 -32.18
C GLY A 59 7.37 15.54 -33.13
N ARG A 60 6.15 15.83 -33.57
CA ARG A 60 5.81 17.07 -34.29
C ARG A 60 5.17 18.05 -33.32
N MET A 61 5.46 19.32 -33.54
CA MET A 61 4.79 20.44 -32.87
C MET A 61 3.84 21.10 -33.85
N LYS A 62 2.61 21.30 -33.39
CA LYS A 62 1.55 22.03 -34.08
C LYS A 62 1.22 23.26 -33.25
N VAL A 63 1.34 24.45 -33.81
CA VAL A 63 0.96 25.69 -33.13
C VAL A 63 -0.43 26.08 -33.59
N THR A 64 -1.28 26.42 -32.64
CA THR A 64 -2.67 26.81 -32.90
C THR A 64 -2.85 28.33 -32.94
N GLU A 65 -4.02 28.79 -33.41
CA GLU A 65 -4.38 30.22 -33.46
C GLU A 65 -4.28 30.90 -32.09
N SER A 66 -4.54 30.17 -30.99
CA SER A 66 -4.40 30.68 -29.63
C SER A 66 -2.94 30.73 -29.13
N GLY A 67 -1.97 30.29 -29.93
CA GLY A 67 -0.56 30.18 -29.56
C GLY A 67 -0.23 28.93 -28.74
N GLU A 68 -1.16 27.98 -28.60
CA GLU A 68 -0.91 26.73 -27.89
C GLU A 68 -0.15 25.72 -28.76
N ILE A 69 0.71 24.93 -28.11
CA ILE A 69 1.49 23.88 -28.76
C ILE A 69 0.82 22.53 -28.54
N LEU A 70 0.33 21.96 -29.62
CA LEU A 70 -0.13 20.57 -29.72
C LEU A 70 1.06 19.68 -30.10
N TYR A 71 1.37 18.72 -29.24
CA TYR A 71 2.40 17.73 -29.52
C TYR A 71 1.77 16.51 -30.19
N SER A 72 2.20 16.18 -31.40
CA SER A 72 1.67 15.07 -32.22
C SER A 72 2.77 14.04 -32.50
N PHE A 73 2.49 12.76 -32.22
CA PHE A 73 3.44 11.65 -32.42
C PHE A 73 2.85 10.65 -33.44
N PRO A 74 3.09 10.84 -34.76
CA PRO A 74 2.49 10.02 -35.81
C PRO A 74 3.05 8.60 -35.88
N GLU A 75 4.32 8.39 -35.50
CA GLU A 75 4.94 7.07 -35.44
C GLU A 75 4.81 6.44 -34.04
N ARG A 76 4.95 5.11 -33.94
CA ARG A 76 4.90 4.36 -32.67
C ARG A 76 6.09 4.69 -31.75
N MET A 77 6.22 5.93 -31.25
CA MET A 77 7.26 6.45 -30.34
C MET A 77 8.47 5.53 -30.20
N ARG A 78 9.21 5.39 -31.32
CA ARG A 78 10.45 4.62 -31.39
C ARG A 78 11.57 5.58 -31.02
N SER A 79 12.29 5.28 -29.94
CA SER A 79 13.41 6.12 -29.51
C SER A 79 14.50 6.11 -30.59
N LYS A 80 14.91 7.28 -31.06
CA LYS A 80 16.01 7.44 -32.02
C LYS A 80 17.38 7.31 -31.34
N ILE A 81 17.45 7.33 -30.01
CA ILE A 81 18.71 7.29 -29.25
C ILE A 81 19.23 5.85 -29.12
N HIS A 82 20.22 5.51 -29.97
CA HIS A 82 21.06 4.33 -29.84
C HIS A 82 22.47 4.75 -29.42
N GLY A 83 22.91 4.37 -28.22
CA GLY A 83 24.25 4.70 -27.71
C GLY A 83 24.72 3.77 -26.60
N PHE A 84 26.04 3.59 -26.50
CA PHE A 84 26.71 2.66 -25.57
C PHE A 84 26.48 3.03 -24.09
N ARG A 85 26.54 4.32 -23.74
CA ARG A 85 26.28 4.82 -22.37
C ARG A 85 24.86 4.52 -21.84
N PRO A 86 23.77 4.79 -22.60
CA PRO A 86 22.43 4.38 -22.17
C PRO A 86 22.24 2.86 -22.10
N ALA A 87 22.97 2.06 -22.88
CA ALA A 87 22.95 0.60 -22.79
C ALA A 87 23.60 0.10 -21.49
N VAL A 88 24.78 0.63 -21.12
CA VAL A 88 25.46 0.29 -19.85
C VAL A 88 24.64 0.76 -18.64
N LYS A 89 24.09 1.99 -18.66
CA LYS A 89 23.21 2.48 -17.59
C LYS A 89 21.94 1.63 -17.45
N ARG A 90 21.37 1.16 -18.57
CA ARG A 90 20.27 0.17 -18.57
C ARG A 90 20.74 -1.16 -17.97
N ALA A 91 21.89 -1.69 -18.37
CA ALA A 91 22.45 -2.93 -17.86
C ALA A 91 22.71 -2.87 -16.34
N VAL A 92 23.35 -1.81 -15.83
CA VAL A 92 23.59 -1.60 -14.40
C VAL A 92 22.28 -1.47 -13.62
N ARG A 93 21.28 -0.73 -14.15
CA ARG A 93 19.96 -0.61 -13.53
C ARG A 93 19.23 -1.96 -13.49
N VAL A 94 19.34 -2.75 -14.55
CA VAL A 94 18.79 -4.10 -14.62
C VAL A 94 19.53 -5.01 -13.64
N LEU A 95 20.86 -4.92 -13.55
CA LEU A 95 21.68 -5.68 -12.62
C LEU A 95 21.30 -5.36 -11.17
N LEU A 96 21.31 -4.08 -10.76
CA LEU A 96 20.92 -3.66 -9.41
C LEU A 96 19.48 -4.08 -9.05
N LYS A 97 18.52 -3.92 -9.99
CA LYS A 97 17.15 -4.41 -9.79
C LYS A 97 17.07 -5.93 -9.71
N THR A 98 17.95 -6.64 -10.42
CA THR A 98 18.03 -8.11 -10.41
C THR A 98 18.72 -8.60 -9.13
N THR A 99 19.76 -7.95 -8.63
CA THR A 99 20.43 -8.25 -7.36
C THR A 99 19.46 -8.13 -6.20
N GLY A 100 18.64 -7.07 -6.14
CA GLY A 100 17.59 -6.95 -5.13
C GLY A 100 16.55 -8.07 -5.20
N LYS A 101 16.20 -8.53 -6.41
CA LYS A 101 15.29 -9.68 -6.60
C LYS A 101 15.92 -11.00 -6.19
N ILE A 102 17.21 -11.22 -6.49
CA ILE A 102 17.96 -12.41 -6.09
C ILE A 102 18.11 -12.45 -4.58
N LEU A 103 18.49 -11.35 -3.94
CA LEU A 103 18.61 -11.27 -2.49
C LEU A 103 17.25 -11.50 -1.81
N ALA A 104 16.19 -10.87 -2.32
CA ALA A 104 14.83 -11.11 -1.82
C ALA A 104 14.36 -12.55 -2.06
N PHE A 105 14.85 -13.21 -3.11
CA PHE A 105 14.57 -14.63 -3.37
C PHE A 105 15.32 -15.53 -2.38
N LEU A 106 16.63 -15.34 -2.21
CA LEU A 106 17.45 -16.06 -1.24
C LEU A 106 16.88 -15.93 0.17
N PHE A 107 16.45 -14.73 0.55
CA PHE A 107 15.84 -14.49 1.85
C PHE A 107 14.48 -15.18 2.00
N LYS A 108 13.66 -15.27 0.95
CA LYS A 108 12.42 -16.06 0.96
C LYS A 108 12.70 -17.56 1.11
N VAL A 109 13.72 -18.06 0.42
CA VAL A 109 14.16 -19.46 0.55
C VAL A 109 14.66 -19.72 1.96
N TRP A 110 15.51 -18.83 2.50
CA TRP A 110 16.03 -18.95 3.86
C TRP A 110 14.92 -18.97 4.92
N ILE A 111 13.98 -18.03 4.88
CA ILE A 111 12.81 -18.05 5.79
C ILE A 111 12.02 -19.36 5.67
N MET A 112 11.89 -19.88 4.44
CA MET A 112 11.16 -21.13 4.21
C MET A 112 11.90 -22.34 4.81
N VAL A 113 13.22 -22.41 4.63
CA VAL A 113 14.08 -23.45 5.22
C VAL A 113 14.04 -23.33 6.75
N MET A 114 14.15 -22.12 7.28
CA MET A 114 14.09 -21.88 8.72
C MET A 114 12.74 -22.27 9.34
N LEU A 115 11.63 -22.01 8.62
CA LEU A 115 10.29 -22.32 9.11
C LEU A 115 9.94 -23.80 8.93
N VAL A 116 9.99 -24.30 7.70
CA VAL A 116 9.52 -25.65 7.34
C VAL A 116 10.61 -26.70 7.57
N GLY A 117 11.86 -26.38 7.27
CA GLY A 117 12.98 -27.30 7.46
C GLY A 117 13.20 -27.66 8.92
N TYR A 118 13.25 -26.67 9.81
CA TYR A 118 13.34 -26.95 11.25
C TYR A 118 12.10 -27.65 11.81
N PHE A 119 10.91 -27.32 11.30
CA PHE A 119 9.70 -28.01 11.73
C PHE A 119 9.78 -29.51 11.42
N ILE A 120 10.14 -29.86 10.18
CA ILE A 120 10.32 -31.25 9.76
C ILE A 120 11.44 -31.92 10.56
N LEU A 121 12.57 -31.22 10.76
CA LEU A 121 13.69 -31.72 11.54
C LEU A 121 13.29 -32.08 12.98
N PHE A 122 12.61 -31.16 13.68
CA PHE A 122 12.15 -31.41 15.04
C PHE A 122 11.10 -32.50 15.13
N VAL A 123 10.17 -32.57 14.17
CA VAL A 123 9.19 -33.67 14.08
C VAL A 123 9.90 -35.01 13.85
N ALA A 124 10.91 -35.06 12.96
CA ALA A 124 11.67 -36.27 12.69
C ALA A 124 12.45 -36.73 13.93
N LEU A 125 13.15 -35.83 14.62
CA LEU A 125 13.85 -36.15 15.87
C LEU A 125 12.89 -36.64 16.95
N LEU A 126 11.72 -36.02 17.08
CA LEU A 126 10.69 -36.44 18.04
C LEU A 126 10.16 -37.84 17.72
N LEU A 127 9.87 -38.14 16.46
CA LEU A 127 9.40 -39.46 16.05
C LEU A 127 10.48 -40.52 16.26
N LEU A 128 11.74 -40.24 15.89
CA LEU A 128 12.87 -41.15 16.10
C LEU A 128 13.07 -41.44 17.59
N ALA A 129 13.03 -40.42 18.45
CA ALA A 129 13.13 -40.60 19.89
C ALA A 129 11.97 -41.46 20.44
N LEU A 130 10.75 -41.24 19.94
CA LEU A 130 9.58 -42.03 20.32
C LEU A 130 9.71 -43.50 19.90
N PHE A 131 10.13 -43.77 18.65
CA PHE A 131 10.36 -45.12 18.16
C PHE A 131 11.48 -45.82 18.93
N ALA A 132 12.59 -45.13 19.20
CA ALA A 132 13.69 -45.66 20.00
C ALA A 132 13.23 -46.01 21.43
N SER A 133 12.42 -45.16 22.05
CA SER A 133 11.83 -45.44 23.36
C SER A 133 10.93 -46.67 23.35
N ILE A 134 10.12 -46.86 22.30
CA ILE A 134 9.26 -48.04 22.15
C ILE A 134 10.10 -49.30 21.91
N ALA A 135 11.08 -49.24 21.01
CA ALA A 135 11.96 -50.37 20.71
C ALA A 135 12.79 -50.80 21.94
N ALA A 136 13.34 -49.84 22.69
CA ALA A 136 14.04 -50.13 23.94
C ALA A 136 13.11 -50.77 24.98
N SER A 137 11.86 -50.34 25.07
CA SER A 137 10.85 -50.95 25.97
C SER A 137 10.38 -52.34 25.52
N ALA A 138 10.50 -52.67 24.23
CA ALA A 138 10.19 -53.99 23.70
C ALA A 138 11.36 -54.97 23.85
N ALA A 139 12.60 -54.50 23.72
CA ALA A 139 13.82 -55.30 23.87
C ALA A 139 14.15 -55.65 25.34
N SER A 140 13.60 -54.91 26.30
CA SER A 140 13.80 -55.15 27.74
C SER A 140 12.79 -56.14 28.35
N LYS A 141 12.13 -56.95 27.52
CA LYS A 141 11.02 -57.83 27.91
C LYS A 141 11.40 -59.32 27.91
N ASP A 142 12.51 -59.66 28.54
CA ASP A 142 12.84 -61.02 28.99
C ASP A 142 13.06 -60.99 30.51
N GLY A 143 11.98 -61.23 31.29
CA GLY A 143 12.07 -61.29 32.76
C GLY A 143 10.82 -60.83 33.51
N ASP A 144 9.90 -61.78 33.72
CA ASP A 144 8.89 -61.83 34.78
C ASP A 144 7.68 -60.87 34.87
N ARG A 145 6.66 -61.42 35.52
CA ARG A 145 5.24 -61.07 35.48
C ARG A 145 4.84 -59.83 36.30
N SER A 146 3.90 -59.09 35.71
CA SER A 146 2.82 -58.30 36.34
C SER A 146 3.18 -57.05 37.17
N ARG A 147 2.82 -55.87 36.65
CA ARG A 147 1.66 -55.08 37.12
C ARG A 147 1.38 -53.93 36.16
N SER A 148 0.14 -53.91 35.71
CA SER A 148 -0.44 -52.89 34.85
C SER A 148 -0.38 -51.50 35.52
N ARG A 149 0.25 -50.53 34.87
CA ARG A 149 -0.07 -49.10 35.03
C ARG A 149 0.11 -48.43 33.67
N GLY A 150 -1.02 -48.02 33.11
CA GLY A 150 -1.18 -47.61 31.71
C GLY A 150 -0.26 -46.46 31.29
N GLY A 151 0.36 -46.65 30.12
CA GLY A 151 1.16 -45.60 29.47
C GLY A 151 1.41 -45.81 27.98
N GLY A 152 0.78 -46.81 27.34
CA GLY A 152 1.08 -47.17 25.93
C GLY A 152 0.07 -46.66 24.90
N PHE A 153 -1.19 -46.42 25.28
CA PHE A 153 -2.27 -46.13 24.32
C PHE A 153 -2.55 -44.64 24.08
N GLY A 154 -2.25 -43.76 25.05
CA GLY A 154 -2.50 -42.32 24.93
C GLY A 154 -1.53 -41.61 23.99
N THR A 155 -0.27 -42.02 23.97
CA THR A 155 0.79 -41.37 23.18
C THR A 155 0.69 -41.72 21.69
N PHE A 156 0.38 -42.98 21.35
CA PHE A 156 0.21 -43.42 19.96
C PHE A 156 -1.03 -42.81 19.29
N TYR A 157 -2.11 -42.61 20.06
CA TYR A 157 -3.33 -41.94 19.58
C TYR A 157 -3.08 -40.44 19.36
N LEU A 158 -2.33 -39.76 20.23
CA LEU A 158 -1.99 -38.35 20.05
C LEU A 158 -1.12 -38.12 18.81
N THR A 159 -0.13 -38.99 18.57
CA THR A 159 0.77 -38.88 17.40
C THR A 159 0.03 -39.15 16.09
N THR A 160 -0.82 -40.18 16.05
CA THR A 160 -1.65 -40.48 14.87
C THR A 160 -2.71 -39.42 14.62
N VAL A 161 -3.30 -38.82 15.66
CA VAL A 161 -4.21 -37.68 15.53
C VAL A 161 -3.48 -36.44 15.04
N ILE A 162 -2.28 -36.11 15.54
CA ILE A 162 -1.51 -34.94 15.07
C ILE A 162 -1.09 -35.11 13.60
N ILE A 163 -0.67 -36.32 13.21
CA ILE A 163 -0.29 -36.65 11.84
C ILE A 163 -1.52 -36.68 10.92
N ASP A 164 -2.63 -37.31 11.31
CA ASP A 164 -3.87 -37.33 10.53
C ASP A 164 -4.49 -35.94 10.42
N LEU A 165 -4.44 -35.12 11.48
CA LEU A 165 -4.87 -33.72 11.46
C LEU A 165 -3.97 -32.87 10.55
N PHE A 166 -2.65 -33.11 10.56
CA PHE A 166 -1.69 -32.50 9.63
C PHE A 166 -1.99 -32.90 8.18
N ILE A 167 -2.21 -34.19 7.89
CA ILE A 167 -2.51 -34.70 6.54
C ILE A 167 -3.88 -34.19 6.04
N ARG A 168 -4.94 -34.30 6.85
CA ARG A 168 -6.31 -33.87 6.49
C ARG A 168 -6.42 -32.37 6.27
N LEU A 169 -5.77 -31.54 7.10
CA LEU A 169 -5.88 -30.08 6.99
C LEU A 169 -4.92 -29.48 5.96
N TRP A 170 -3.73 -30.06 5.77
CA TRP A 170 -2.66 -29.48 4.95
C TRP A 170 -2.55 -30.10 3.54
N ILE A 171 -2.54 -31.44 3.41
CA ILE A 171 -2.30 -32.11 2.12
C ILE A 171 -3.56 -32.09 1.24
N TYR A 172 -4.73 -32.38 1.82
CA TYR A 172 -5.98 -32.46 1.04
C TYR A 172 -6.49 -31.11 0.51
N SER A 173 -6.16 -29.99 1.20
CA SER A 173 -6.61 -28.65 0.81
C SER A 173 -5.66 -27.91 -0.14
N SER A 174 -4.39 -28.35 -0.22
CA SER A 174 -3.33 -27.65 -0.97
C SER A 174 -2.71 -28.43 -2.13
N ILE A 175 -2.68 -29.77 -2.09
CA ILE A 175 -1.95 -30.59 -3.08
C ILE A 175 -2.90 -31.39 -4.00
N VAL A 176 -4.08 -31.84 -3.55
CA VAL A 176 -4.89 -32.82 -4.31
C VAL A 176 -6.05 -32.22 -5.14
N LYS A 177 -6.38 -30.93 -5.01
CA LYS A 177 -7.24 -30.26 -6.01
C LYS A 177 -6.40 -29.50 -7.03
N ILE A 178 -5.90 -30.24 -8.01
CA ILE A 178 -5.51 -29.70 -9.32
C ILE A 178 -6.80 -29.29 -10.05
N ASP A 179 -7.48 -28.25 -9.56
CA ASP A 179 -8.47 -27.56 -10.36
C ASP A 179 -7.69 -26.70 -11.36
N LYS A 180 -7.71 -27.12 -12.63
CA LYS A 180 -7.18 -26.39 -13.80
C LYS A 180 -7.87 -25.03 -14.07
N ARG A 181 -8.65 -24.51 -13.12
CA ARG A 181 -9.16 -23.14 -13.15
C ARG A 181 -8.32 -22.31 -12.19
N ARG A 182 -7.44 -21.47 -12.74
CA ARG A 182 -6.71 -20.43 -11.99
C ARG A 182 -7.69 -19.57 -11.21
N GLN A 183 -8.02 -19.96 -9.97
CA GLN A 183 -8.73 -19.09 -9.05
C GLN A 183 -7.76 -17.96 -8.67
N PRO A 184 -8.14 -16.69 -8.87
CA PRO A 184 -7.33 -15.56 -8.44
C PRO A 184 -7.31 -15.57 -6.90
N GLY A 185 -6.19 -15.98 -6.28
CA GLY A 185 -6.02 -15.83 -4.82
C GLY A 185 -5.21 -16.88 -4.06
N LYS A 186 -4.78 -18.00 -4.66
CA LYS A 186 -3.87 -18.94 -3.97
C LYS A 186 -2.41 -18.58 -4.25
N ASN A 187 -1.84 -17.75 -3.38
CA ASN A 187 -0.41 -17.43 -3.42
C ASN A 187 0.43 -18.67 -3.00
N PRO A 188 1.56 -18.95 -3.66
CA PRO A 188 2.52 -19.97 -3.21
C PRO A 188 2.91 -19.80 -1.74
N LEU A 189 3.23 -20.89 -1.04
CA LEU A 189 3.51 -20.88 0.41
C LEU A 189 4.58 -19.86 0.80
N TYR A 190 5.69 -19.77 0.06
CA TYR A 190 6.73 -18.78 0.34
C TYR A 190 6.22 -17.32 0.24
N LYS A 191 5.28 -17.03 -0.67
CA LYS A 191 4.65 -15.69 -0.74
C LYS A 191 3.74 -15.45 0.46
N SER A 192 3.04 -16.48 0.93
CA SER A 192 2.17 -16.39 2.10
C SER A 192 2.99 -16.20 3.39
N VAL A 193 4.08 -16.94 3.57
CA VAL A 193 5.03 -16.77 4.68
C VAL A 193 5.69 -15.40 4.64
N PHE A 194 6.16 -14.97 3.47
CA PHE A 194 6.74 -13.64 3.31
C PHE A 194 5.71 -12.53 3.60
N ALA A 195 4.47 -12.66 3.11
CA ALA A 195 3.40 -11.71 3.40
C ALA A 195 2.99 -11.72 4.89
N PHE A 196 3.13 -12.84 5.60
CA PHE A 196 2.95 -12.89 7.05
C PHE A 196 3.97 -11.98 7.75
N VAL A 197 5.25 -12.15 7.44
CA VAL A 197 6.37 -11.44 8.12
C VAL A 197 6.52 -9.98 7.68
N PHE A 198 6.30 -9.67 6.39
CA PHE A 198 6.52 -8.32 5.83
C PHE A 198 5.26 -7.58 5.34
N GLY A 199 4.13 -8.27 5.22
CA GLY A 199 2.90 -7.71 4.67
C GLY A 199 2.82 -7.84 3.15
N SER A 200 1.67 -7.47 2.58
CA SER A 200 1.40 -7.52 1.14
C SER A 200 1.77 -6.23 0.37
N GLY A 201 2.37 -5.27 1.05
CA GLY A 201 2.68 -3.93 0.52
C GLY A 201 1.61 -2.90 0.85
N ASN A 202 1.95 -1.61 0.71
CA ASN A 202 1.02 -0.51 0.95
C ASN A 202 0.03 -0.37 -0.24
N PRO A 203 -1.29 -0.58 -0.05
CA PRO A 203 -2.27 -0.44 -1.13
C PRO A 203 -2.43 1.01 -1.63
N ASN A 204 -1.93 1.99 -0.86
CA ASN A 204 -2.01 3.41 -1.16
C ASN A 204 -0.65 3.98 -1.61
N SER A 205 0.26 3.16 -2.12
CA SER A 205 1.61 3.61 -2.52
C SER A 205 1.62 4.68 -3.63
N ASP A 206 0.57 4.70 -4.45
CA ASP A 206 0.30 5.61 -5.55
C ASP A 206 -0.77 6.66 -5.21
N TRP A 207 -1.17 6.76 -3.94
CA TRP A 207 -2.28 7.63 -3.52
C TRP A 207 -2.03 9.10 -3.81
N GLU A 208 -0.84 9.60 -3.48
CA GLU A 208 -0.50 11.02 -3.65
C GLU A 208 -0.62 11.45 -5.12
N GLU A 209 -0.21 10.57 -6.05
CA GLU A 209 -0.34 10.80 -7.49
C GLU A 209 -1.80 10.76 -7.93
N ARG A 210 -2.58 9.77 -7.48
CA ARG A 210 -4.02 9.67 -7.80
C ARG A 210 -4.84 10.83 -7.24
N GLU A 211 -4.60 11.23 -6.00
CA GLU A 211 -5.27 12.36 -5.36
C GLU A 211 -4.99 13.66 -6.12
N LYS A 212 -3.73 13.89 -6.50
CA LYS A 212 -3.31 15.05 -7.28
C LYS A 212 -3.96 15.09 -8.66
N ILE A 213 -3.97 13.98 -9.38
CA ILE A 213 -4.69 13.83 -10.65
C ILE A 213 -6.19 14.10 -10.46
N GLY A 214 -6.79 13.57 -9.39
CA GLY A 214 -8.20 13.79 -9.06
C GLY A 214 -8.54 15.27 -8.82
N VAL A 215 -7.69 15.99 -8.08
CA VAL A 215 -7.85 17.43 -7.86
C VAL A 215 -7.70 18.22 -9.15
N ILE A 216 -6.68 17.91 -9.98
CA ILE A 216 -6.49 18.59 -11.27
C ILE A 216 -7.72 18.38 -12.18
N ASN A 217 -8.23 17.16 -12.27
CA ASN A 217 -9.42 16.88 -13.08
C ASN A 217 -10.69 17.56 -12.54
N TYR A 218 -10.80 17.70 -11.22
CA TYR A 218 -11.86 18.50 -10.61
C TYR A 218 -11.74 19.98 -11.01
N ILE A 219 -10.54 20.57 -10.92
CA ILE A 219 -10.29 21.96 -11.33
C ILE A 219 -10.68 22.16 -12.81
N ARG A 220 -10.23 21.26 -13.70
CA ARG A 220 -10.55 21.32 -15.14
C ARG A 220 -12.05 21.26 -15.41
N SER A 221 -12.77 20.40 -14.70
CA SER A 221 -14.22 20.22 -14.86
C SER A 221 -15.02 21.39 -14.30
N ASN A 222 -14.43 22.15 -13.37
CA ASN A 222 -15.02 23.33 -12.76
C ASN A 222 -14.44 24.64 -13.34
N ARG A 223 -14.16 24.63 -14.65
CA ARG A 223 -13.71 25.79 -15.44
C ARG A 223 -12.40 26.42 -14.94
N GLY A 224 -11.50 25.59 -14.41
CA GLY A 224 -10.20 26.04 -13.91
C GLY A 224 -10.24 26.67 -12.53
N ILE A 225 -11.35 26.55 -11.79
CA ILE A 225 -11.56 27.25 -10.50
C ILE A 225 -11.85 26.26 -9.39
N ILE A 226 -11.22 26.49 -8.23
CA ILE A 226 -11.45 25.72 -7.00
C ILE A 226 -11.37 26.64 -5.77
N SER A 227 -12.20 26.36 -4.77
CA SER A 227 -12.10 27.01 -3.45
C SER A 227 -11.32 26.16 -2.44
N THR A 228 -10.90 26.76 -1.33
CA THR A 228 -10.24 26.02 -0.24
C THR A 228 -11.13 24.90 0.30
N GLU A 229 -12.43 25.14 0.43
CA GLU A 229 -13.40 24.22 1.00
C GLU A 229 -13.64 23.04 0.06
N GLU A 230 -13.76 23.29 -1.25
CA GLU A 230 -13.81 22.23 -2.26
C GLU A 230 -12.53 21.38 -2.24
N PHE A 231 -11.36 22.01 -2.08
CA PHE A 231 -10.08 21.32 -1.95
C PHE A 231 -10.01 20.49 -0.66
N MET A 232 -10.51 21.00 0.46
CA MET A 232 -10.65 20.26 1.72
C MET A 232 -11.56 19.04 1.53
N ALA A 233 -12.69 19.18 0.86
CA ALA A 233 -13.63 18.09 0.59
C ALA A 233 -13.09 17.04 -0.40
N LEU A 234 -12.14 17.40 -1.27
CA LEU A 234 -11.45 16.46 -2.16
C LEU A 234 -10.30 15.70 -1.47
N THR A 235 -9.58 16.35 -0.56
CA THR A 235 -8.35 15.82 0.03
C THR A 235 -8.52 15.28 1.45
N GLY A 236 -9.55 15.72 2.17
CA GLY A 236 -9.74 15.42 3.59
C GLY A 236 -8.69 16.09 4.49
N LEU A 237 -8.07 17.18 4.05
CA LEU A 237 -7.10 17.96 4.82
C LEU A 237 -7.79 19.04 5.67
N PRO A 238 -7.31 19.33 6.89
CA PRO A 238 -7.77 20.46 7.68
C PRO A 238 -7.41 21.80 6.99
N CYS A 239 -8.08 22.88 7.38
CA CYS A 239 -8.01 24.17 6.67
C CYS A 239 -6.57 24.67 6.44
N ASP A 240 -5.75 24.80 7.49
CA ASP A 240 -4.38 25.33 7.38
C ASP A 240 -3.50 24.50 6.42
N THR A 241 -3.65 23.18 6.48
CA THR A 241 -2.90 22.26 5.61
C THR A 241 -3.44 22.29 4.19
N ALA A 242 -4.75 22.43 4.02
CA ALA A 242 -5.39 22.61 2.71
C ALA A 242 -4.92 23.91 2.05
N GLN A 243 -4.91 25.02 2.79
CA GLN A 243 -4.44 26.33 2.31
C GLN A 243 -2.95 26.30 1.92
N SER A 244 -2.11 25.69 2.75
CA SER A 244 -0.69 25.52 2.41
C SER A 244 -0.51 24.67 1.14
N ARG A 245 -1.32 23.63 0.96
CA ARG A 245 -1.21 22.70 -0.17
C ARG A 245 -1.79 23.26 -1.46
N ILE A 246 -2.88 24.03 -1.41
CA ILE A 246 -3.44 24.71 -2.59
C ILE A 246 -2.52 25.84 -3.07
N ASN A 247 -1.88 26.57 -2.15
CA ASN A 247 -0.83 27.54 -2.50
C ASN A 247 0.35 26.88 -3.22
N ARG A 248 0.75 25.69 -2.77
CA ARG A 248 1.74 24.90 -3.49
C ARG A 248 1.26 24.48 -4.88
N TYR A 249 -0.02 24.17 -5.05
CA TYR A 249 -0.59 23.87 -6.37
C TYR A 249 -0.55 25.09 -7.29
N CYS A 250 -0.75 26.30 -6.76
CA CYS A 250 -0.59 27.54 -7.50
C CYS A 250 0.82 27.64 -8.11
N ILE A 251 1.85 27.26 -7.34
CA ILE A 251 3.24 27.23 -7.85
C ILE A 251 3.47 26.07 -8.83
N GLU A 252 2.94 24.87 -8.54
CA GLU A 252 3.16 23.68 -9.38
C GLU A 252 2.45 23.75 -10.75
N TYR A 253 1.31 24.45 -10.83
CA TYR A 253 0.43 24.47 -12.00
C TYR A 253 0.09 25.87 -12.51
N GLU A 254 0.86 26.89 -12.10
CA GLU A 254 0.65 28.30 -12.51
C GLU A 254 -0.78 28.77 -12.23
N GLY A 255 -1.22 28.52 -10.99
CA GLY A 255 -2.48 29.04 -10.47
C GLY A 255 -2.28 30.35 -9.72
N GLU A 256 -3.37 31.10 -9.58
CA GLU A 256 -3.39 32.42 -8.95
C GLU A 256 -4.60 32.54 -8.00
N PRO A 257 -4.41 33.08 -6.79
CA PRO A 257 -5.53 33.43 -5.92
C PRO A 257 -6.23 34.69 -6.43
N GLU A 258 -7.56 34.67 -6.46
CA GLU A 258 -8.40 35.78 -6.87
C GLU A 258 -9.59 35.90 -5.91
N VAL A 259 -10.08 37.12 -5.69
CA VAL A 259 -11.30 37.35 -4.90
C VAL A 259 -12.43 37.70 -5.86
N THR A 260 -13.53 36.95 -5.79
CA THR A 260 -14.73 37.22 -6.58
C THR A 260 -15.35 38.57 -6.20
N PRO A 261 -16.23 39.15 -7.04
CA PRO A 261 -16.96 40.35 -6.68
C PRO A 261 -17.81 40.22 -5.41
N GLY A 262 -18.27 39.00 -5.09
CA GLY A 262 -18.98 38.70 -3.84
C GLY A 262 -18.08 38.48 -2.61
N GLY A 263 -16.76 38.71 -2.74
CA GLY A 263 -15.81 38.66 -1.63
C GLY A 263 -15.28 37.26 -1.29
N THR A 264 -15.45 36.27 -2.17
CA THR A 264 -15.03 34.89 -1.96
C THR A 264 -13.63 34.65 -2.53
N LEU A 265 -12.72 34.08 -1.73
CA LEU A 265 -11.39 33.68 -2.21
C LEU A 265 -11.48 32.41 -3.05
N ILE A 266 -11.03 32.49 -4.29
CA ILE A 266 -10.94 31.38 -5.24
C ILE A 266 -9.51 31.23 -5.76
N PHE A 267 -9.19 30.05 -6.27
CA PHE A 267 -7.92 29.79 -6.96
C PHE A 267 -8.21 29.44 -8.42
N LYS A 268 -7.64 30.22 -9.33
CA LYS A 268 -7.78 30.06 -10.77
C LYS A 268 -6.55 29.39 -11.37
N PHE A 269 -6.76 28.44 -12.26
CA PHE A 269 -5.71 27.64 -12.91
C PHE A 269 -5.92 27.65 -14.45
N PRO A 270 -5.59 28.77 -15.13
CA PRO A 270 -5.84 28.92 -16.56
C PRO A 270 -5.07 27.89 -17.41
N GLU A 271 -3.84 27.56 -17.01
CA GLU A 271 -2.99 26.60 -17.75
C GLU A 271 -3.53 25.16 -17.71
N LEU A 272 -4.41 24.81 -16.76
CA LEU A 272 -5.00 23.46 -16.69
C LEU A 272 -6.16 23.26 -17.68
N ILE A 273 -6.79 24.34 -18.14
CA ILE A 273 -7.95 24.31 -19.05
C ILE A 273 -7.59 24.58 -20.52
N ARG A 274 -6.35 25.00 -20.81
CA ARG A 274 -5.77 25.11 -22.16
C ARG A 274 -5.50 23.75 -22.80
N SER A 275 -6.55 23.13 -23.30
CA SER A 275 -6.53 21.72 -23.72
C SER A 275 -7.41 21.46 -24.94
N ALA A 276 -6.97 20.52 -25.78
CA ALA A 276 -7.71 20.04 -26.93
C ALA A 276 -8.99 19.27 -26.56
N GLU A 277 -8.97 18.55 -25.43
CA GLU A 277 -10.12 17.83 -24.90
C GLU A 277 -10.26 18.13 -23.40
N ILE A 278 -11.35 18.80 -23.02
CA ILE A 278 -11.77 18.89 -21.62
C ILE A 278 -12.76 17.74 -21.39
N PRO A 279 -12.31 16.58 -20.87
CA PRO A 279 -13.25 15.52 -20.53
C PRO A 279 -14.21 16.06 -19.48
N VAL A 280 -15.51 15.91 -19.72
CA VAL A 280 -16.53 16.15 -18.70
C VAL A 280 -16.34 15.08 -17.64
N TYR A 281 -15.64 15.41 -16.55
CA TYR A 281 -15.55 14.53 -15.40
C TYR A 281 -16.89 14.57 -14.69
N SER A 282 -17.81 13.68 -15.09
CA SER A 282 -19.18 13.56 -14.56
C SER A 282 -19.23 12.93 -13.17
N ALA A 283 -18.13 12.95 -12.42
CA ALA A 283 -18.05 12.35 -11.11
C ALA A 283 -18.12 13.47 -10.06
N GLY A 284 -19.34 13.81 -9.63
CA GLY A 284 -19.55 14.72 -8.49
C GLY A 284 -18.65 14.29 -7.33
N LEU A 285 -17.77 15.19 -6.86
CA LEU A 285 -16.74 15.00 -5.83
C LEU A 285 -16.34 13.53 -5.60
N ALA A 286 -16.02 12.78 -6.66
CA ALA A 286 -15.98 11.32 -6.56
C ALA A 286 -14.86 10.87 -5.65
N THR A 287 -15.25 10.42 -4.45
CA THR A 287 -14.34 10.12 -3.37
C THR A 287 -13.78 8.74 -3.50
N GLU A 288 -12.74 8.64 -4.32
CA GLU A 288 -11.75 7.64 -4.00
C GLU A 288 -11.33 7.84 -2.53
N LYS A 289 -11.20 6.72 -1.81
CA LYS A 289 -10.84 6.65 -0.39
C LYS A 289 -9.54 5.89 -0.27
N LYS A 290 -8.71 6.28 0.69
CA LYS A 290 -7.53 5.50 1.04
C LYS A 290 -7.98 4.15 1.58
N LYS A 291 -7.43 3.06 1.02
CA LYS A 291 -7.72 1.71 1.48
C LYS A 291 -7.00 1.44 2.78
N LEU A 292 -7.59 0.67 3.69
CA LEU A 292 -6.86 0.25 4.88
C LEU A 292 -5.67 -0.64 4.50
N ILE A 293 -4.55 -0.47 5.19
CA ILE A 293 -3.39 -1.35 5.07
C ILE A 293 -3.75 -2.67 5.75
N PRO A 294 -3.99 -3.76 4.99
CA PRO A 294 -4.30 -5.06 5.60
C PRO A 294 -3.03 -5.62 6.24
N PHE A 295 -3.20 -6.46 7.27
CA PHE A 295 -2.05 -7.16 7.85
C PHE A 295 -1.31 -7.97 6.77
N ASN A 296 -2.06 -8.75 5.98
CA ASN A 296 -1.59 -9.39 4.75
C ASN A 296 -2.79 -9.83 3.92
N ASN A 297 -2.53 -10.39 2.72
CA ASN A 297 -3.56 -10.90 1.83
C ASN A 297 -3.81 -12.41 2.01
N ASN A 298 -3.34 -13.02 3.10
CA ASN A 298 -3.53 -14.45 3.36
C ASN A 298 -4.89 -14.72 4.00
N LYS A 299 -5.41 -15.92 3.79
CA LYS A 299 -6.57 -16.41 4.56
C LYS A 299 -6.19 -16.54 6.04
N SER A 300 -7.15 -16.32 6.95
CA SER A 300 -6.93 -16.46 8.40
C SER A 300 -6.45 -17.86 8.80
N SER A 301 -6.86 -18.92 8.09
CA SER A 301 -6.35 -20.28 8.30
C SER A 301 -4.86 -20.42 7.95
N THR A 302 -4.41 -19.83 6.85
CA THR A 302 -2.99 -19.82 6.45
C THR A 302 -2.12 -19.13 7.49
N ASN A 303 -2.57 -17.97 8.01
CA ASN A 303 -1.85 -17.25 9.06
C ASN A 303 -1.77 -18.08 10.37
N ARG A 304 -2.83 -18.80 10.73
CA ARG A 304 -2.81 -19.70 11.90
C ARG A 304 -1.81 -20.84 11.74
N TRP A 305 -1.72 -21.45 10.56
CA TRP A 305 -0.74 -22.51 10.31
C TRP A 305 0.71 -22.01 10.29
N ILE A 306 0.97 -20.87 9.65
CA ILE A 306 2.29 -20.24 9.67
C ILE A 306 2.71 -19.94 11.11
N ALA A 307 1.79 -19.38 11.91
CA ALA A 307 2.02 -19.15 13.32
C ALA A 307 2.25 -20.47 14.06
N PHE A 308 1.49 -21.53 13.80
CA PHE A 308 1.69 -22.83 14.43
C PHE A 308 3.08 -23.42 14.13
N PHE A 309 3.53 -23.45 12.87
CA PHE A 309 4.84 -23.99 12.52
C PHE A 309 5.98 -23.23 13.22
N ASN A 310 5.90 -21.89 13.24
CA ASN A 310 6.89 -21.10 13.95
C ASN A 310 6.81 -21.31 15.47
N GLY A 311 5.61 -21.52 16.02
CA GLY A 311 5.41 -21.78 17.44
C GLY A 311 5.96 -23.14 17.86
N PHE A 312 5.82 -24.15 17.01
CA PHE A 312 6.46 -25.46 17.19
C PHE A 312 7.98 -25.33 17.19
N ASN A 313 8.55 -24.62 16.19
CA ASN A 313 9.99 -24.39 16.15
C ASN A 313 10.49 -23.65 17.39
N LEU A 314 9.78 -22.59 17.80
CA LEU A 314 10.11 -21.84 19.00
C LEU A 314 10.11 -22.73 20.25
N LEU A 315 9.11 -23.60 20.40
CA LEU A 315 8.99 -24.51 21.53
C LEU A 315 10.16 -25.51 21.58
N PHE A 316 10.45 -26.19 20.47
CA PHE A 316 11.54 -27.17 20.43
C PHE A 316 12.91 -26.51 20.52
N SER A 317 13.11 -25.36 19.87
CA SER A 317 14.37 -24.62 20.02
C SER A 317 14.59 -24.13 21.44
N SER A 318 13.53 -23.69 22.12
CA SER A 318 13.61 -23.29 23.53
C SER A 318 13.91 -24.50 24.43
N TYR A 319 13.35 -25.66 24.10
CA TYR A 319 13.65 -26.93 24.78
C TYR A 319 15.13 -27.30 24.65
N PHE A 320 15.68 -27.33 23.43
CA PHE A 320 17.10 -27.66 23.23
C PHE A 320 18.02 -26.62 23.88
N LEU A 321 17.70 -25.32 23.75
CA LEU A 321 18.47 -24.25 24.39
C LEU A 321 18.44 -24.38 25.92
N TYR A 322 17.28 -24.67 26.51
CA TYR A 322 17.15 -24.91 27.95
C TYR A 322 18.07 -26.04 28.42
N PHE A 323 18.02 -27.20 27.77
CA PHE A 323 18.85 -28.34 28.16
C PHE A 323 20.34 -28.16 27.87
N SER A 324 20.70 -27.39 26.84
CA SER A 324 22.10 -27.12 26.52
C SER A 324 22.77 -26.11 27.45
N PHE A 325 22.04 -25.12 27.98
CA PHE A 325 22.62 -24.04 28.79
C PHE A 325 22.21 -24.04 30.26
N PHE A 326 21.06 -24.61 30.62
CA PHE A 326 20.50 -24.47 31.97
C PHE A 326 20.37 -25.81 32.72
N ALA A 327 20.43 -26.96 32.04
CA ALA A 327 20.31 -28.26 32.68
C ALA A 327 21.67 -28.79 33.19
N GLU A 328 22.41 -27.95 33.92
CA GLU A 328 23.86 -28.10 34.09
C GLU A 328 24.36 -29.39 34.74
N ASN A 329 23.57 -30.23 35.44
CA ASN A 329 24.15 -31.42 36.10
C ASN A 329 23.25 -32.64 36.33
N ILE A 330 21.94 -32.59 36.04
CA ILE A 330 21.06 -33.76 36.16
C ILE A 330 19.99 -33.66 35.08
N ILE A 331 20.26 -34.20 33.90
CA ILE A 331 19.24 -34.44 32.89
C ILE A 331 18.56 -35.75 33.28
N PRO A 332 17.30 -35.76 33.74
CA PRO A 332 16.64 -37.00 34.14
C PRO A 332 16.66 -38.00 32.97
N ASN A 333 16.97 -39.27 33.22
CA ASN A 333 16.95 -40.30 32.17
C ASN A 333 15.53 -40.75 31.78
N SER A 334 14.50 -39.99 32.14
CA SER A 334 13.11 -40.32 31.88
C SER A 334 12.25 -39.06 31.66
N GLY A 335 11.14 -39.24 30.93
CA GLY A 335 10.16 -38.18 30.71
C GLY A 335 10.64 -37.10 29.74
N PHE A 336 10.55 -35.84 30.16
CA PHE A 336 10.65 -34.67 29.28
C PHE A 336 12.02 -34.49 28.62
N SER A 337 13.11 -34.92 29.26
CA SER A 337 14.50 -34.85 28.77
C SER A 337 14.90 -35.94 27.77
N SER A 338 14.04 -36.94 27.57
CA SER A 338 14.34 -38.10 26.72
C SER A 338 14.70 -37.73 25.28
N LEU A 339 14.02 -36.74 24.71
CA LEU A 339 14.32 -36.25 23.36
C LEU A 339 15.71 -35.62 23.27
N TYR A 340 16.09 -34.80 24.25
CA TYR A 340 17.41 -34.18 24.29
C TYR A 340 18.51 -35.24 24.39
N LEU A 341 18.37 -36.19 25.33
CA LEU A 341 19.34 -37.28 25.52
C LEU A 341 19.43 -38.17 24.29
N PHE A 342 18.30 -38.58 23.71
CA PHE A 342 18.28 -39.36 22.48
C PHE A 342 19.03 -38.64 21.36
N THR A 343 18.74 -37.36 21.16
CA THR A 343 19.37 -36.56 20.10
C THR A 343 20.87 -36.39 20.35
N ALA A 344 21.27 -36.15 21.60
CA ALA A 344 22.67 -36.06 22.00
C ALA A 344 23.42 -37.36 21.72
N THR A 345 22.87 -38.51 22.15
CA THR A 345 23.46 -39.83 21.92
C THR A 345 23.53 -40.17 20.43
N TYR A 346 22.48 -39.87 19.66
CA TYR A 346 22.45 -40.12 18.22
C TYR A 346 23.52 -39.31 17.49
N LEU A 347 23.67 -38.02 17.82
CA LEU A 347 24.67 -37.15 17.21
C LEU A 347 26.10 -37.47 17.67
N ALA A 348 26.28 -37.92 18.92
CA ALA A 348 27.59 -38.31 19.46
C ALA A 348 28.27 -39.43 18.67
N VAL A 349 27.51 -40.27 17.95
CA VAL A 349 28.06 -41.29 17.04
C VAL A 349 28.79 -40.66 15.85
N LEU A 350 28.41 -39.44 15.46
CA LEU A 350 28.95 -38.75 14.29
C LEU A 350 29.98 -37.68 14.65
N THR A 351 29.73 -36.90 15.71
CA THR A 351 30.55 -35.74 16.11
C THR A 351 30.22 -35.31 17.54
N ASP A 352 31.01 -34.41 18.13
CA ASP A 352 30.65 -33.74 19.38
C ASP A 352 29.29 -33.02 19.23
N PRO A 353 28.25 -33.44 19.98
CA PRO A 353 26.90 -32.93 19.81
C PRO A 353 26.68 -31.55 20.45
N THR A 354 27.57 -31.08 21.33
CA THR A 354 27.37 -29.88 22.16
C THR A 354 26.99 -28.64 21.35
N LEU A 355 27.80 -28.28 20.35
CA LEU A 355 27.55 -27.12 19.49
C LEU A 355 26.30 -27.28 18.63
N ILE A 356 26.03 -28.48 18.13
CA ILE A 356 24.87 -28.74 17.26
C ILE A 356 23.57 -28.63 18.06
N LEU A 357 23.54 -29.15 19.29
CA LEU A 357 22.39 -29.05 20.19
C LEU A 357 22.17 -27.59 20.62
N ALA A 358 23.22 -26.93 21.12
CA ALA A 358 23.13 -25.59 21.68
C ALA A 358 22.85 -24.53 20.62
N VAL A 359 23.60 -24.54 19.51
CA VAL A 359 23.52 -23.50 18.47
C VAL A 359 22.61 -23.93 17.34
N GLY A 360 22.82 -25.13 16.79
CA GLY A 360 22.11 -25.63 15.61
C GLY A 360 20.62 -25.88 15.85
N LEU A 361 20.27 -26.51 16.97
CA LEU A 361 18.89 -26.82 17.37
C LEU A 361 18.31 -25.85 18.41
N GLY A 362 19.16 -25.14 19.15
CA GLY A 362 18.76 -24.13 20.14
C GLY A 362 18.75 -22.70 19.57
N VAL A 363 19.90 -22.03 19.65
CA VAL A 363 20.03 -20.57 19.40
C VAL A 363 19.52 -20.15 18.01
N VAL A 364 19.95 -20.82 16.94
CA VAL A 364 19.61 -20.43 15.55
C VAL A 364 18.10 -20.45 15.28
N PRO A 365 17.37 -21.57 15.48
CA PRO A 365 15.93 -21.59 15.30
C PRO A 365 15.18 -20.75 16.34
N PHE A 366 15.69 -20.64 17.57
CA PHE A 366 15.09 -19.78 18.60
C PHE A 366 15.10 -18.30 18.18
N SER A 367 16.27 -17.76 17.83
CA SER A 367 16.41 -16.36 17.40
C SER A 367 15.57 -16.07 16.17
N PHE A 368 15.56 -16.98 15.18
CA PHE A 368 14.69 -16.86 14.02
C PHE A 368 13.21 -16.82 14.42
N SER A 369 12.75 -17.75 15.25
CA SER A 369 11.34 -17.84 15.61
C SER A 369 10.86 -16.66 16.45
N VAL A 370 11.71 -16.11 17.33
CA VAL A 370 11.43 -14.86 18.05
C VAL A 370 11.28 -13.71 17.07
N LEU A 371 12.23 -13.50 16.15
CA LEU A 371 12.16 -12.44 15.14
C LEU A 371 10.95 -12.59 14.22
N PHE A 372 10.61 -13.82 13.85
CA PHE A 372 9.49 -14.15 12.98
C PHE A 372 8.13 -13.73 13.57
N TYR A 373 7.99 -13.70 14.90
CA TYR A 373 6.82 -13.12 15.57
C TYR A 373 6.98 -11.63 15.89
N LEU A 374 8.17 -11.19 16.30
CA LEU A 374 8.42 -9.81 16.70
C LEU A 374 8.23 -8.83 15.54
N LEU A 375 8.76 -9.15 14.36
CA LEU A 375 8.66 -8.30 13.18
C LEU A 375 7.20 -7.98 12.79
N PRO A 376 6.31 -8.97 12.53
CA PRO A 376 4.92 -8.68 12.20
C PRO A 376 4.14 -8.07 13.37
N PHE A 377 4.50 -8.37 14.62
CA PHE A 377 3.89 -7.73 15.78
C PHE A 377 4.18 -6.22 15.80
N MET A 378 5.45 -5.83 15.70
CA MET A 378 5.88 -4.42 15.64
C MET A 378 5.27 -3.71 14.43
N ARG A 379 5.30 -4.36 13.26
CA ARG A 379 4.66 -3.85 12.04
C ARG A 379 3.17 -3.57 12.26
N ARG A 380 2.44 -4.50 12.88
CA ARG A 380 1.00 -4.36 13.15
C ARG A 380 0.69 -3.18 14.07
N LEU A 381 1.55 -2.86 15.02
CA LEU A 381 1.37 -1.67 15.88
C LEU A 381 1.47 -0.38 15.06
N LEU A 382 2.43 -0.29 14.13
CA LEU A 382 2.58 0.84 13.21
C LEU A 382 1.42 0.92 12.22
N GLU A 383 1.01 -0.20 11.62
CA GLU A 383 -0.12 -0.29 10.70
C GLU A 383 -1.43 0.12 11.38
N LYS A 384 -1.65 -0.23 12.64
CA LYS A 384 -2.83 0.23 13.41
C LYS A 384 -2.89 1.74 13.52
N ARG A 385 -1.75 2.41 13.79
CA ARG A 385 -1.70 3.88 13.86
C ARG A 385 -1.99 4.51 12.49
N LYS A 386 -1.32 4.04 11.43
CA LYS A 386 -1.54 4.50 10.05
C LYS A 386 -2.99 4.28 9.58
N ASN A 387 -3.58 3.14 9.93
CA ASN A 387 -4.97 2.86 9.58
C ASN A 387 -5.96 3.76 10.32
N GLU A 388 -5.67 4.17 11.57
CA GLU A 388 -6.50 5.16 12.26
C GLU A 388 -6.38 6.56 11.62
N GLU A 389 -5.20 6.94 11.14
CA GLU A 389 -5.02 8.18 10.36
C GLU A 389 -5.81 8.13 9.04
N ILE A 390 -5.69 7.04 8.27
CA ILE A 390 -6.46 6.81 7.04
C ILE A 390 -7.97 6.93 7.30
N LYS A 391 -8.47 6.33 8.38
CA LYS A 391 -9.90 6.41 8.75
C LYS A 391 -10.33 7.84 9.06
N LYS A 392 -9.51 8.59 9.80
CA LYS A 392 -9.77 9.99 10.12
C LYS A 392 -9.83 10.83 8.85
N GLU A 393 -8.87 10.67 7.94
CA GLU A 393 -8.83 11.40 6.67
C GLU A 393 -10.05 11.08 5.79
N ASN A 394 -10.35 9.80 5.58
CA ASN A 394 -11.52 9.38 4.80
C ASN A 394 -12.83 9.90 5.40
N PHE A 395 -12.96 9.87 6.72
CA PHE A 395 -14.17 10.34 7.39
C PHE A 395 -14.27 11.86 7.40
N ARG A 396 -13.17 12.59 7.58
CA ARG A 396 -13.11 14.05 7.45
C ARG A 396 -13.54 14.49 6.04
N LYS A 397 -13.01 13.82 5.01
CA LYS A 397 -13.39 14.03 3.61
C LYS A 397 -14.92 13.94 3.45
N LYS A 398 -15.53 12.89 4.00
CA LYS A 398 -16.99 12.71 3.97
C LYS A 398 -17.75 13.79 4.72
N ILE A 399 -17.27 14.21 5.90
CA ILE A 399 -17.89 15.29 6.67
C ILE A 399 -17.91 16.58 5.84
N TYR A 400 -16.77 16.97 5.29
CA TYR A 400 -16.63 18.19 4.49
C TYR A 400 -17.52 18.17 3.25
N GLN A 401 -17.63 17.02 2.59
CA GLN A 401 -18.55 16.86 1.47
C GLN A 401 -20.00 17.02 1.88
N LYS A 402 -20.42 16.40 2.98
CA LYS A 402 -21.78 16.56 3.47
C LYS A 402 -22.10 18.01 3.84
N VAL A 403 -21.14 18.72 4.40
CA VAL A 403 -21.25 20.16 4.70
C VAL A 403 -21.38 20.99 3.42
N LEU A 404 -20.56 20.75 2.39
CA LEU A 404 -20.64 21.46 1.11
C LEU A 404 -21.89 21.15 0.26
N ASP A 405 -22.36 19.90 0.33
CA ASP A 405 -23.53 19.45 -0.43
C ASP A 405 -24.81 20.14 0.08
N ASN A 406 -24.98 20.24 1.40
CA ASN A 406 -26.15 20.86 2.04
C ASN A 406 -25.79 21.77 3.24
N PRO A 407 -25.28 23.00 3.01
CA PRO A 407 -24.74 23.85 4.07
C PRO A 407 -25.71 24.29 5.16
N LEU A 408 -27.03 24.36 4.89
CA LEU A 408 -28.00 24.98 5.82
C LEU A 408 -28.65 24.02 6.83
N GLY A 409 -28.48 22.71 6.66
CA GLY A 409 -29.23 21.71 7.41
C GLY A 409 -28.38 20.53 7.86
N ILE A 410 -27.22 20.83 8.44
CA ILE A 410 -26.27 19.80 8.86
C ILE A 410 -26.68 19.27 10.22
N ASP A 411 -27.29 18.09 10.19
CA ASP A 411 -27.51 17.26 11.36
C ASP A 411 -26.30 16.31 11.54
N PRO A 412 -25.44 16.53 12.56
CA PRO A 412 -24.29 15.68 12.81
C PRO A 412 -24.67 14.20 12.98
N GLU A 413 -25.83 13.89 13.56
CA GLU A 413 -26.27 12.51 13.80
C GLU A 413 -26.47 11.72 12.51
N LYS A 414 -26.81 12.39 11.41
CA LYS A 414 -26.95 11.77 10.08
C LYS A 414 -25.61 11.49 9.39
N ILE A 415 -24.50 12.10 9.85
CA ILE A 415 -23.16 11.88 9.28
C ILE A 415 -22.50 10.68 9.97
N LEU A 416 -22.79 9.48 9.45
CA LEU A 416 -22.27 8.21 9.96
C LEU A 416 -21.15 7.64 9.06
N PRO A 417 -20.16 6.91 9.61
CA PRO A 417 -19.21 6.13 8.81
C PRO A 417 -19.91 5.10 7.89
N ALA A 418 -19.55 5.04 6.61
CA ALA A 418 -20.12 4.07 5.65
C ALA A 418 -19.37 2.72 5.61
N GLY A 419 -18.48 2.46 6.58
CA GLY A 419 -17.72 1.22 6.65
C GLY A 419 -16.48 1.33 7.51
N ARG A 420 -15.68 0.25 7.54
CA ARG A 420 -14.45 0.18 8.37
C ARG A 420 -13.40 1.20 7.97
N GLU A 421 -13.39 1.63 6.71
CA GLU A 421 -12.41 2.58 6.16
C GLU A 421 -12.67 4.04 6.59
N GLU A 422 -13.84 4.31 7.18
CA GLU A 422 -14.27 5.64 7.65
C GLU A 422 -14.60 5.66 9.15
N ALA A 423 -14.31 4.57 9.87
CA ALA A 423 -14.71 4.40 11.27
C ALA A 423 -13.50 4.49 12.21
N PRO A 424 -12.99 5.70 12.53
CA PRO A 424 -11.98 5.89 13.56
C PRO A 424 -12.54 5.52 14.94
N LYS A 425 -11.67 5.14 15.89
CA LYS A 425 -12.08 4.65 17.23
C LYS A 425 -13.09 5.55 17.96
N ASN A 426 -12.92 6.87 17.87
CA ASN A 426 -13.79 7.87 18.50
C ASN A 426 -14.48 8.73 17.44
N TRP A 427 -15.10 8.11 16.44
CA TRP A 427 -15.65 8.81 15.29
C TRP A 427 -16.70 9.87 15.64
N LYS A 428 -17.51 9.70 16.70
CA LYS A 428 -18.49 10.70 17.14
C LYS A 428 -17.82 12.02 17.56
N ALA A 429 -16.89 11.94 18.50
CA ALA A 429 -16.10 13.09 18.95
C ALA A 429 -15.25 13.69 17.82
N PHE A 430 -14.70 12.84 16.93
CA PHE A 430 -13.96 13.33 15.77
C PHE A 430 -14.85 14.09 14.78
N ARG A 431 -16.07 13.61 14.51
CA ARG A 431 -17.07 14.29 13.70
C ARG A 431 -17.42 15.65 14.29
N GLU A 432 -17.77 15.67 15.58
CA GLU A 432 -18.10 16.91 16.29
C GLU A 432 -16.93 17.89 16.27
N GLY A 433 -15.70 17.43 16.48
CA GLY A 433 -14.50 18.25 16.35
C GLY A 433 -14.35 18.87 14.96
N CYS A 434 -14.54 18.08 13.88
CA CYS A 434 -14.43 18.59 12.51
C CYS A 434 -15.54 19.60 12.16
N ILE A 435 -16.78 19.34 12.58
CA ILE A 435 -17.91 20.25 12.34
C ILE A 435 -17.73 21.53 13.14
N LYS A 436 -17.29 21.43 14.41
CA LYS A 436 -17.00 22.60 15.25
C LYS A 436 -15.85 23.44 14.69
N GLU A 437 -14.76 22.80 14.25
CA GLU A 437 -13.64 23.48 13.61
C GLU A 437 -14.09 24.26 12.37
N LEU A 438 -14.87 23.61 11.48
CA LEU A 438 -15.48 24.30 10.33
C LEU A 438 -16.44 25.41 10.76
N GLY A 439 -17.25 25.17 11.79
CA GLY A 439 -18.22 26.12 12.30
C GLY A 439 -17.57 27.37 12.88
N SER A 440 -16.41 27.21 13.51
CA SER A 440 -15.60 28.35 13.98
C SER A 440 -14.97 29.13 12.82
N LEU A 441 -14.58 28.45 11.73
CA LEU A 441 -13.96 29.09 10.56
C LEU A 441 -14.96 29.78 9.63
N LYS A 442 -16.20 29.27 9.56
CA LYS A 442 -17.26 29.72 8.62
C LYS A 442 -18.49 30.26 9.34
N GLU A 443 -18.33 30.64 10.61
CA GLU A 443 -19.35 31.28 11.44
C GLU A 443 -20.70 30.54 11.40
N ALA A 444 -20.69 29.25 11.71
CA ALA A 444 -21.90 28.44 11.68
C ALA A 444 -22.90 28.89 12.74
N GLU A 445 -24.15 29.02 12.32
CA GLU A 445 -25.31 29.19 13.19
C GLU A 445 -25.70 27.81 13.75
N ILE A 446 -26.01 27.75 15.05
CA ILE A 446 -26.33 26.51 15.75
C ILE A 446 -27.73 26.62 16.34
N GLU A 447 -28.63 25.75 15.90
CA GLU A 447 -29.99 25.64 16.44
C GLU A 447 -30.11 24.36 17.27
N GLU A 448 -30.61 24.47 18.49
CA GLU A 448 -30.93 23.30 19.33
C GLU A 448 -32.35 22.81 19.01
N LEU A 449 -32.47 21.61 18.47
CA LEU A 449 -33.76 20.98 18.13
C LEU A 449 -34.43 20.35 19.34
N ASP A 450 -33.63 19.65 20.16
CA ASP A 450 -34.03 18.86 21.32
C ASP A 450 -32.82 18.78 22.27
N LYS A 451 -33.01 18.52 23.57
CA LYS A 451 -31.94 18.48 24.58
C LYS A 451 -30.67 17.76 24.09
N GLY A 452 -29.65 18.53 23.70
CA GLY A 452 -28.35 18.04 23.23
C GLY A 452 -28.25 17.65 21.74
N LYS A 453 -29.25 17.97 20.92
CA LYS A 453 -29.26 17.80 19.45
C LYS A 453 -29.19 19.15 18.76
N TYR A 454 -28.16 19.32 17.93
CA TYR A 454 -27.86 20.57 17.25
C TYR A 454 -27.94 20.41 15.74
N ILE A 455 -28.58 21.36 15.06
CA ILE A 455 -28.43 21.60 13.63
C ILE A 455 -27.40 22.70 13.45
N TYR A 456 -26.47 22.48 12.52
CA TYR A 456 -25.53 23.48 12.05
C TYR A 456 -26.00 24.02 10.70
N SER A 457 -26.07 25.33 10.60
CA SER A 457 -26.28 26.06 9.35
C SER A 457 -25.03 26.87 9.04
N PHE A 458 -24.59 26.84 7.79
CA PHE A 458 -23.42 27.57 7.30
C PHE A 458 -23.87 28.56 6.21
N PRO A 459 -24.47 29.71 6.57
CA PRO A 459 -24.96 30.69 5.60
C PRO A 459 -23.85 31.26 4.71
N GLU A 460 -22.69 31.53 5.31
CA GLU A 460 -21.52 32.07 4.60
C GLU A 460 -21.02 31.09 3.54
N LEU A 461 -20.96 29.80 3.86
CA LEU A 461 -20.56 28.76 2.92
C LEU A 461 -21.54 28.63 1.75
N LEU A 462 -22.85 28.84 1.99
CA LEU A 462 -23.84 28.87 0.92
C LEU A 462 -23.66 30.12 0.04
N ARG A 463 -23.36 31.28 0.63
CA ARG A 463 -23.07 32.52 -0.12
C ARG A 463 -21.85 32.31 -1.03
N GLU A 464 -20.75 31.83 -0.46
CA GLU A 464 -19.50 31.53 -1.20
C GLU A 464 -19.76 30.55 -2.34
N LYS A 465 -20.50 29.46 -2.10
CA LYS A 465 -20.85 28.48 -3.13
C LYS A 465 -21.62 29.12 -4.30
N LYS A 466 -22.62 29.95 -4.02
CA LYS A 466 -23.40 30.65 -5.05
C LYS A 466 -22.52 31.63 -5.85
N ASP A 467 -21.68 32.39 -5.17
CA ASP A 467 -20.76 33.36 -5.78
C ASP A 467 -19.72 32.65 -6.68
N ILE A 468 -19.16 31.52 -6.24
CA ILE A 468 -18.27 30.68 -7.06
C ILE A 468 -19.00 30.14 -8.30
N GLU A 469 -20.24 29.65 -8.14
CA GLU A 469 -21.04 29.15 -9.27
C GLU A 469 -21.38 30.26 -10.28
N GLU A 470 -21.69 31.46 -9.81
CA GLU A 470 -21.92 32.64 -10.65
C GLU A 470 -20.65 33.09 -11.37
N TYR A 471 -19.51 33.13 -10.66
CA TYR A 471 -18.22 33.43 -11.26
C TYR A 471 -17.87 32.39 -12.34
N ARG A 472 -18.02 31.09 -12.04
CA ARG A 472 -17.80 30.01 -13.01
C ARG A 472 -18.63 30.22 -14.27
N LYS A 473 -19.92 30.58 -14.14
CA LYS A 473 -20.81 30.83 -15.30
C LYS A 473 -20.26 31.92 -16.25
N LYS A 474 -19.59 32.93 -15.72
CA LYS A 474 -18.99 34.05 -16.48
C LYS A 474 -17.71 33.66 -17.23
N VAL A 475 -17.03 32.60 -16.83
CA VAL A 475 -15.82 32.12 -17.53
C VAL A 475 -16.20 31.59 -18.90
N ASP A 476 -15.72 32.27 -19.95
CA ASP A 476 -15.84 31.80 -21.33
C ASP A 476 -14.79 30.72 -21.60
N MET A 477 -15.25 29.48 -21.77
CA MET A 477 -14.39 28.35 -22.10
C MET A 477 -13.89 28.39 -23.54
N SER A 478 -14.46 29.23 -24.41
CA SER A 478 -14.05 29.36 -25.80
C SER A 478 -12.64 29.95 -25.94
N GLU A 479 -12.26 30.87 -25.03
CA GLU A 479 -10.94 31.50 -24.97
C GLU A 479 -9.80 30.51 -24.67
N TYR A 480 -10.12 29.38 -24.04
CA TYR A 480 -9.14 28.35 -23.65
C TYR A 480 -9.10 27.17 -24.62
N LYS A 481 -9.85 27.24 -25.73
CA LYS A 481 -9.74 26.25 -26.79
C LYS A 481 -8.51 26.55 -27.63
N PRO A 482 -7.72 25.52 -28.00
CA PRO A 482 -6.54 25.73 -28.85
C PRO A 482 -6.87 26.42 -30.18
N GLY A 483 -8.07 26.24 -30.72
CA GLY A 483 -8.43 26.76 -32.06
C GLY A 483 -7.85 25.91 -33.19
N LYS A 484 -7.84 26.43 -34.42
CA LYS A 484 -7.27 25.68 -35.56
C LYS A 484 -5.74 25.67 -35.50
N THR A 485 -5.13 24.62 -36.06
CA THR A 485 -3.68 24.58 -36.25
C THR A 485 -3.28 25.52 -37.38
N ILE A 486 -2.39 26.48 -37.10
CA ILE A 486 -1.85 27.45 -38.09
C ILE A 486 -0.45 27.08 -38.58
N PHE A 487 0.24 26.23 -37.82
CA PHE A 487 1.59 25.78 -38.13
C PHE A 487 1.74 24.32 -37.74
N ASP A 488 2.24 23.48 -38.66
CA ASP A 488 2.61 22.09 -38.40
C ASP A 488 4.04 21.87 -38.90
N THR A 489 4.92 21.49 -37.97
CA THR A 489 6.33 21.14 -38.28
C THR A 489 6.51 19.96 -39.24
N GLY A 490 5.46 19.18 -39.53
CA GLY A 490 5.51 18.09 -40.50
C GLY A 490 4.63 18.30 -41.73
N ASP A 491 4.25 19.53 -42.08
CA ASP A 491 3.58 19.85 -43.34
C ASP A 491 4.60 19.85 -44.50
N PRO A 492 4.51 18.91 -45.46
CA PRO A 492 5.45 18.82 -46.57
C PRO A 492 5.31 19.95 -47.59
N ASN A 493 4.24 20.75 -47.55
CA ASN A 493 3.97 21.80 -48.54
C ASN A 493 4.55 23.18 -48.17
N ARG A 494 5.45 23.26 -47.18
CA ARG A 494 6.03 24.51 -46.68
C ARG A 494 7.57 24.54 -46.67
N GLU A 495 8.25 23.63 -47.36
CA GLU A 495 9.72 23.71 -47.56
C GLU A 495 10.16 24.80 -48.58
N GLU A 496 9.32 25.80 -48.88
CA GLU A 496 9.68 26.97 -49.70
C GLU A 496 9.85 28.25 -48.87
#